data_AF-A0A965ZTZ0-F1
#
_entry.id   AF-A0A965ZTZ0-F1
#
_cell.length_a   1.000
_cell.length_b   1.000
_cell.length_c   1.000
_cell.angle_alpha   90.00
_cell.angle_beta   90.00
_cell.angle_gamma   90.00
#
_symmetry.space_group_name_H-M   'P 1'
#
loop_
_entity.id
_entity.type
_entity.pdbx_description
1 polymer ?
#
loop_
_entity_poly.entity_id
_entity_poly.type
_entity_poly.pdbx_seq_one_letter_code
_entity_poly.pdbx_strand_id
1 'polypeptide(L)' 'MTIASVMLALEPAEIMMVACHTQDLVAAAKCGLRAAYVNRPLEYGPAMQPEDKTETFDYEADDFIELAQSLRRDKSAGII' A
#
# COMPACT_ATOMS: atom_id res chain seq x y z
N MET A 1 -8.37 8.72 -12.75
CA MET A 1 -8.31 7.64 -13.78
C MET A 1 -6.85 7.30 -14.01
N THR A 2 -6.39 6.09 -13.66
CA THR A 2 -4.99 5.66 -13.87
C THR A 2 -4.89 4.73 -15.07
N ILE A 3 -3.71 4.64 -15.70
CA ILE A 3 -3.50 3.66 -16.79
C ILE A 3 -3.72 2.23 -16.28
N ALA A 4 -3.33 1.95 -15.02
CA ALA A 4 -3.54 0.66 -14.38
C ALA A 4 -5.02 0.27 -14.31
N SER A 5 -5.92 1.18 -13.91
CA SER A 5 -7.37 0.90 -13.84
C SER A 5 -7.96 0.56 -15.21
N VAL A 6 -7.51 1.26 -16.26
CA VAL A 6 -7.93 0.97 -17.64
C VAL A 6 -7.45 -0.40 -18.11
N MET A 7 -6.18 -0.72 -17.91
CA MET A 7 -5.59 -1.97 -18.42
C MET A 7 -6.11 -3.21 -17.69
N LEU A 8 -6.43 -3.07 -16.40
CA LEU A 8 -6.99 -4.15 -15.59
C LEU A 8 -8.51 -4.27 -15.71
N ALA A 9 -9.17 -3.30 -16.35
CA ALA A 9 -10.64 -3.21 -16.41
C ALA A 9 -11.30 -3.26 -15.02
N LEU A 10 -10.70 -2.56 -14.05
CA LEU A 10 -11.17 -2.44 -12.67
C LEU A 10 -11.36 -0.98 -12.30
N GLU A 11 -12.28 -0.71 -11.39
CA GLU A 11 -12.41 0.61 -10.79
C GLU A 11 -11.17 0.93 -9.94
N PRO A 12 -10.73 2.20 -9.84
CA PRO A 12 -9.58 2.58 -9.02
C PRO A 12 -9.62 2.02 -7.59
N ALA A 13 -10.80 2.01 -6.96
CA ALA A 13 -11.00 1.53 -5.59
C ALA A 13 -10.85 0.00 -5.43
N GLU A 14 -10.91 -0.75 -6.53
CA GLU A 14 -10.68 -2.20 -6.56
C GLU A 14 -9.18 -2.55 -6.73
N ILE A 15 -8.33 -1.53 -6.87
CA ILE A 15 -6.89 -1.67 -7.03
C ILE A 15 -6.18 -1.11 -5.79
N MET A 16 -5.17 -1.83 -5.33
CA MET A 16 -4.32 -1.41 -4.22
C MET A 16 -2.88 -1.19 -4.69
N MET A 17 -2.33 -0.01 -4.42
CA MET A 17 -0.90 0.23 -4.51
C MET A 17 -0.23 -0.28 -3.22
N VAL A 18 0.89 -0.99 -3.36
CA VAL A 18 1.71 -1.47 -2.24
C VAL A 18 3.12 -0.93 -2.40
N ALA A 19 3.59 -0.13 -1.45
CA ALA A 19 4.91 0.53 -1.53
C ALA A 19 5.53 0.79 -0.15
N CYS A 20 6.84 1.00 -0.11
CA CYS A 20 7.58 1.49 1.07
C CYS A 20 7.76 3.01 1.08
N HIS A 21 7.50 3.69 -0.04
CA HIS A 21 7.56 5.14 -0.15
C HIS A 21 6.18 5.76 0.05
N THR A 22 6.08 6.71 0.98
CA THR A 22 4.81 7.35 1.34
C THR A 22 4.27 8.22 0.20
N GLN A 23 5.15 8.85 -0.57
CA GLN A 23 4.77 9.70 -1.71
C GLN A 23 4.02 8.92 -2.79
N ASP A 24 4.46 7.69 -3.09
CA ASP A 24 3.78 6.80 -4.04
C ASP A 24 2.36 6.48 -3.58
N LEU A 25 2.20 6.19 -2.28
CA LEU A 25 0.92 5.85 -1.69
C LEU A 25 -0.03 7.05 -1.63
N VAL A 26 0.48 8.24 -1.28
CA VAL A 26 -0.29 9.49 -1.31
C VAL A 26 -0.75 9.81 -2.73
N ALA A 27 0.11 9.62 -3.73
CA ALA A 27 -0.23 9.82 -5.14
C ALA A 27 -1.28 8.80 -5.62
N ALA A 28 -1.15 7.54 -5.22
CA ALA A 28 -2.12 6.48 -5.52
C ALA A 28 -3.49 6.77 -4.89
N ALA A 29 -3.52 7.18 -3.62
CA ALA A 29 -4.75 7.55 -2.91
C ALA A 29 -5.46 8.74 -3.59
N LYS A 30 -4.71 9.77 -4.01
CA LYS A 30 -5.26 10.90 -4.81
C LYS A 30 -5.86 10.46 -6.14
N CYS A 31 -5.42 9.32 -6.68
CA CYS A 31 -5.97 8.72 -7.88
C CYS A 31 -7.17 7.79 -7.63
N GLY A 32 -7.56 7.58 -6.38
CA GLY A 32 -8.67 6.71 -5.96
C GLY A 32 -8.28 5.25 -5.75
N LEU A 33 -6.99 4.91 -5.72
CA LEU A 33 -6.53 3.56 -5.37
C LEU A 33 -6.51 3.40 -3.85
N ARG A 34 -6.64 2.15 -3.39
CA ARG A 34 -6.29 1.78 -2.02
C ARG A 34 -4.76 1.79 -1.86
N ALA A 35 -4.27 1.96 -0.64
CA ALA A 35 -2.86 2.10 -0.34
C ALA A 35 -2.44 1.18 0.82
N ALA A 36 -1.38 0.39 0.60
CA ALA A 36 -0.75 -0.41 1.63
C ALA A 36 0.73 -0.05 1.77
N TYR A 37 1.14 0.34 2.97
CA TYR A 37 2.52 0.57 3.32
C TYR A 37 3.19 -0.72 3.77
N VAL A 38 4.38 -1.01 3.22
CA VAL A 38 5.23 -2.11 3.70
C VAL A 38 6.59 -1.56 4.10
N ASN A 39 6.93 -1.75 5.37
CA ASN A 39 8.17 -1.23 5.95
C ASN A 39 9.40 -1.85 5.28
N ARG A 40 10.37 -1.02 4.92
CA ARG A 40 11.66 -1.44 4.35
C ARG A 40 12.80 -0.66 5.04
N PRO A 41 13.09 -0.94 6.32
CA PRO A 41 14.01 -0.12 7.11
C PRO A 41 15.46 -0.15 6.62
N LEU A 42 15.81 -1.10 5.76
CA LEU A 42 17.14 -1.27 5.19
C LEU A 42 17.18 -1.05 3.68
N GLU A 43 16.16 -0.42 3.08
CA GLU A 43 16.15 -0.10 1.65
C GLU A 43 17.40 0.64 1.20
N TYR A 44 17.82 1.64 1.99
CA TYR A 44 19.01 2.45 1.75
C TYR A 44 20.24 1.95 2.52
N GLY A 45 20.15 0.76 3.11
CA GLY A 45 21.17 0.19 4.00
C GLY A 45 21.14 0.77 5.43
N PRO A 46 21.96 0.23 6.34
CA PRO A 46 21.88 0.53 7.78
C PRO A 46 22.35 1.94 8.16
N ALA A 47 23.01 2.66 7.24
CA ALA A 47 23.56 3.99 7.49
C ALA A 47 22.58 5.13 7.18
N MET A 48 21.44 4.82 6.56
CA MET A 48 20.47 5.81 6.12
C MET A 48 19.11 5.49 6.73
N GLN A 49 18.51 6.48 7.38
CA GLN A 49 17.16 6.32 7.92
C GLN A 49 16.14 6.48 6.79
N PRO A 50 15.08 5.63 6.77
CA PRO A 50 13.96 5.83 5.86
C PRO A 50 13.30 7.20 6.07
N GLU A 51 12.55 7.66 5.08
CA GLU A 51 11.70 8.84 5.24
C GLU A 51 10.71 8.66 6.39
N ASP A 52 10.49 9.74 7.15
CA ASP A 52 9.49 9.75 8.20
C ASP A 52 8.09 9.55 7.61
N LYS A 53 7.37 8.58 8.16
CA LYS A 53 5.98 8.33 7.79
C LYS A 53 5.05 9.30 8.51
N THR A 54 4.50 10.27 7.79
CA THR A 54 3.57 11.28 8.35
C THR A 54 2.09 10.96 8.16
N GLU A 55 1.77 9.96 7.35
CA GLU A 55 0.39 9.62 6.93
C GLU A 55 0.05 8.16 7.29
N THR A 56 -1.24 7.88 7.46
CA THR A 56 -1.76 6.52 7.66
C THR A 56 -2.41 5.98 6.40
N PHE A 57 -2.21 4.70 6.10
CA PHE A 57 -2.76 4.04 4.91
C PHE A 57 -3.78 2.95 5.26
N ASP A 58 -4.48 2.39 4.26
CA ASP A 58 -5.50 1.34 4.48
C ASP A 58 -4.90 0.12 5.20
N TYR A 59 -3.66 -0.23 4.83
CA TYR A 59 -2.87 -1.27 5.48
C TYR A 59 -1.46 -0.77 5.73
N GLU A 60 -0.89 -1.21 6.84
CA GLU A 60 0.49 -0.97 7.21
C GLU A 60 1.03 -2.28 7.76
N ALA A 61 2.19 -2.70 7.27
CA ALA A 61 2.79 -3.97 7.65
C ALA A 61 4.33 -3.86 7.65
N ASP A 62 4.98 -4.65 8.48
CA ASP A 62 6.44 -4.73 8.51
C ASP A 62 7.00 -5.58 7.35
N ASP A 63 6.20 -6.50 6.82
CA ASP A 63 6.55 -7.30 5.65
C ASP A 63 5.32 -7.75 4.84
N PHE A 64 5.55 -8.49 3.75
CA PHE A 64 4.47 -9.00 2.91
C PHE A 64 3.67 -10.15 3.52
N ILE A 65 4.24 -10.88 4.50
CA ILE A 65 3.54 -11.96 5.19
C ILE A 65 2.47 -11.37 6.12
N GLU A 66 2.82 -10.35 6.88
CA GLU A 66 1.88 -9.61 7.72
C GLU A 66 0.80 -8.93 6.88
N LEU A 67 1.16 -8.28 5.77
CA LEU A 67 0.16 -7.71 4.85
C LEU A 67 -0.82 -8.77 4.34
N ALA A 68 -0.31 -9.94 3.92
CA ALA A 68 -1.14 -11.04 3.45
C ALA A 68 -2.07 -11.58 4.55
N GLN A 69 -1.63 -11.61 5.82
CA GLN A 69 -2.46 -12.02 6.94
C GLN A 69 -3.60 -11.02 7.20
N SER A 70 -3.30 -9.73 7.17
CA SER A 70 -4.31 -8.66 7.30
C SER A 70 -5.37 -8.75 6.21
N LEU A 71 -4.97 -8.91 4.95
CA LEU A 71 -5.90 -9.08 3.83
C LEU A 71 -6.77 -10.33 3.96
N ARG A 72 -6.20 -11.46 4.42
CA ARG A 72 -6.96 -12.70 4.66
C ARG A 72 -7.99 -12.55 5.77
N ARG A 73 -7.63 -11.85 6.84
CA ARG A 73 -8.53 -11.58 7.96
C ARG A 73 -9.73 -10.76 7.49
N ASP A 74 -9.47 -9.68 6.77
CA ASP A 74 -10.52 -8.76 6.32
C ASP A 74 -11.44 -9.42 5.28
N LYS A 75 -10.88 -10.25 4.39
CA LYS A 75 -11.66 -11.08 3.48
C LYS A 75 -12.56 -12.07 4.23
N SER A 76 -12.05 -12.69 5.29
CA SER A 76 -12.82 -13.62 6.12
C SER A 76 -13.92 -12.92 6.93
N ALA A 77 -13.72 -11.63 7.24
CA ALA A 77 -14.69 -10.78 7.91
C ALA A 77 -15.71 -10.13 6.95
N GLY A 78 -15.56 -10.32 5.64
CA GLY A 78 -16.43 -9.69 4.62
C GLY A 78 -16.24 -8.18 4.50
N ILE A 79 -15.09 -7.66 4.94
CA ILE A 79 -14.73 -6.24 4.82
C ILE A 79 -14.24 -5.94 3.39
N ILE A 80 -13.59 -6.91 2.75
CA ILE A 80 -13.08 -6.86 1.37
C ILE A 80 -13.41 -8.14 0.60
#